data_AF-D7MNE5-F1
#
_entry.id   AF-D7MNE5-F1
#
_cell.length_a   1.000
_cell.length_b   1.000
_cell.length_c   1.000
_cell.angle_alpha   90.00
_cell.angle_beta   90.00
_cell.angle_gamma   90.00
#
_symmetry.space_group_name_H-M   'P 1'
#
loop_
_entity.id
_entity.type
_entity.pdbx_description
1 polymer ?
#
loop_
_entity_poly.entity_id
_entity_poly.type
_entity_poly.pdbx_seq_one_letter_code
_entity_poly.pdbx_strand_id
1 'polypeptide(L)'
;MGIEIVGQIERINGKELSYVDFAEKYLAKNQPLIISDLTEDWRAREDWVSENGRPNLHFFATHFGKSRVQVADCDTREYTDQKRLEMSVTEFVEQWTNNDSVLYLKDWHFVKEYPDYTAYQTPQLFSDDWLNIYLDSYQMHEDRDNFHKYDQISCSDYRFVYMGGKGSWTPLHADVFRSYSWSANVCGKKRWLFLPPLQSHLVYDRQVYMKNCIYDIFEEVNETKFPGFKKTTWLECIQEPGEIIFVPSGWHHQVYNLEDTISINHNWLNAYNLSWVWDLLWKDYKDTEESIEDIRDICDDFEAICQRNLAANTGMNLNDFFIFMSRFSLGNMVVLQSYSDKHKALNSCSSAMAQNLLLNLSTIRKIMMTMISAGGVTSEEVYMDLRETLEDPQFLRLVRDMGRTYAMIHMEEEDQVSSKELLQKLSGFADPKMQICSPKDLVEMINHHNTFFSHLLA
;
A
#
# COMPACT_ATOMS: atom_id res chain seq x y z
N MET A 1 -19.05 22.65 -19.19
CA MET A 1 -19.55 21.29 -18.86
C MET A 1 -19.07 21.02 -17.46
N GLY A 2 -19.97 21.04 -16.48
CA GLY A 2 -19.58 21.10 -15.06
C GLY A 2 -19.43 19.72 -14.46
N ILE A 3 -18.37 19.52 -13.68
CA ILE A 3 -18.26 18.43 -12.71
C ILE A 3 -19.22 18.76 -11.57
N GLU A 4 -20.05 17.80 -11.16
CA GLU A 4 -20.94 17.97 -10.01
C GLU A 4 -20.19 17.64 -8.72
N ILE A 5 -19.83 18.68 -7.95
CA ILE A 5 -19.25 18.54 -6.62
C ILE A 5 -20.39 18.39 -5.62
N VAL A 6 -20.53 17.21 -5.01
CA VAL A 6 -21.67 16.87 -4.13
C VAL A 6 -21.33 16.92 -2.64
N GLY A 7 -20.06 17.16 -2.28
CA GLY A 7 -19.65 17.23 -0.88
C GLY A 7 -18.19 17.57 -0.68
N GLN A 8 -17.83 17.76 0.59
CA GLN A 8 -16.45 17.92 1.05
C GLN A 8 -16.03 16.69 1.86
N ILE A 9 -14.72 16.44 1.88
CA ILE A 9 -14.12 15.42 2.73
C ILE A 9 -14.10 15.91 4.18
N GLU A 10 -14.42 15.01 5.11
CA GLU A 10 -14.41 15.30 6.55
C GLU A 10 -12.99 15.68 7.01
N ARG A 11 -12.90 16.60 7.98
CA ARG A 11 -11.65 17.04 8.62
C ARG A 11 -11.72 16.76 10.12
N ILE A 12 -10.70 16.08 10.65
CA ILE A 12 -10.61 15.73 12.08
C ILE A 12 -9.21 16.04 12.62
N ASN A 13 -9.14 16.48 13.88
CA ASN A 13 -7.88 16.57 14.61
C ASN A 13 -7.37 15.15 14.92
N GLY A 14 -6.20 14.79 14.40
CA GLY A 14 -5.64 13.46 14.53
C GLY A 14 -5.29 13.07 15.97
N LYS A 15 -5.05 14.03 16.86
CA LYS A 15 -4.81 13.76 18.30
C LYS A 15 -6.07 13.34 19.05
N GLU A 16 -7.25 13.63 18.48
CA GLU A 16 -8.55 13.25 19.03
C GLU A 16 -9.10 11.94 18.42
N LEU A 17 -8.40 11.37 17.43
CA LEU A 17 -8.82 10.18 16.71
C LEU A 17 -8.00 8.97 17.17
N SER A 18 -8.67 8.00 17.81
CA SER A 18 -8.04 6.72 18.14
C SER A 18 -7.88 5.84 16.90
N TYR A 19 -6.92 4.90 16.91
CA TYR A 19 -6.79 3.91 15.83
C TYR A 19 -8.07 3.09 15.64
N VAL A 20 -8.74 2.71 16.74
CA VAL A 20 -9.99 1.93 16.68
C VAL A 20 -11.09 2.71 15.99
N ASP A 21 -11.30 3.98 16.36
CA ASP A 21 -12.26 4.85 15.68
C ASP A 21 -11.89 5.07 14.21
N PHE A 22 -10.60 5.23 13.91
CA PHE A 22 -10.12 5.38 12.53
C PHE A 22 -10.45 4.14 11.70
N ALA A 23 -10.16 2.96 12.24
CA ALA A 23 -10.44 1.68 11.61
C ALA A 23 -11.93 1.46 11.35
N GLU A 24 -12.78 1.70 12.35
CA GLU A 24 -14.23 1.45 12.24
C GLU A 24 -14.96 2.47 11.35
N LYS A 25 -14.56 3.74 11.38
CA LYS A 25 -15.27 4.82 10.69
C LYS A 25 -14.74 5.07 9.28
N TYR A 26 -13.45 4.82 9.03
CA TYR A 26 -12.80 5.20 7.76
C TYR A 26 -12.22 4.01 7.01
N LEU A 27 -11.40 3.16 7.65
CA LEU A 27 -10.84 1.99 6.95
C LEU A 27 -11.95 1.01 6.53
N ALA A 28 -12.70 0.48 7.49
CA ALA A 28 -13.76 -0.51 7.25
C ALA A 28 -14.89 0.02 6.37
N LYS A 29 -15.19 1.32 6.43
CA LYS A 29 -16.24 1.97 5.61
C LYS A 29 -15.71 2.53 4.29
N ASN A 30 -14.41 2.43 4.05
CA ASN A 30 -13.72 2.91 2.86
C ASN A 30 -14.03 4.40 2.56
N GLN A 31 -13.91 5.27 3.58
CA GLN A 31 -14.25 6.69 3.50
C GLN A 31 -13.01 7.60 3.58
N PRO A 32 -12.86 8.58 2.67
CA PRO A 32 -11.72 9.51 2.69
C PRO A 32 -11.82 10.43 3.90
N LEU A 33 -10.66 10.86 4.40
CA LEU A 33 -10.56 11.71 5.58
C LEU A 33 -9.36 12.66 5.45
N ILE A 34 -9.48 13.88 5.96
CA ILE A 34 -8.36 14.78 6.18
C ILE A 34 -8.08 14.84 7.69
N ILE A 35 -6.81 14.70 8.06
CA ILE A 35 -6.35 14.62 9.44
C ILE A 35 -5.33 15.74 9.67
N SER A 36 -5.58 16.58 10.66
CA SER A 36 -4.64 17.63 11.10
C SER A 36 -3.86 17.20 12.34
N ASP A 37 -2.83 17.99 12.70
CA ASP A 37 -2.14 17.89 14.00
C ASP A 37 -1.41 16.56 14.26
N LEU A 38 -0.80 15.94 13.22
CA LEU A 38 0.05 14.74 13.36
C LEU A 38 1.46 14.90 12.77
N THR A 39 1.86 16.11 12.40
CA THR A 39 3.10 16.36 11.63
C THR A 39 3.99 17.45 12.22
N GLU A 40 3.60 18.08 13.33
CA GLU A 40 4.24 19.28 13.86
C GLU A 40 5.69 19.05 14.32
N ASP A 41 6.01 17.84 14.76
CA ASP A 41 7.32 17.42 15.26
C ASP A 41 8.21 16.80 14.18
N TRP A 42 7.76 16.77 12.92
CA TRP A 42 8.53 16.18 11.84
C TRP A 42 9.72 17.05 11.46
N ARG A 43 10.91 16.45 11.41
CA ARG A 43 12.12 17.08 10.88
C ARG A 43 11.91 17.67 9.48
N ALA A 44 11.10 17.00 8.65
CA ALA A 44 10.70 17.51 7.33
C ALA A 44 10.04 18.90 7.39
N ARG A 45 9.28 19.22 8.45
CA ARG A 45 8.64 20.53 8.61
C ARG A 45 9.62 21.63 9.00
N GLU A 46 10.79 21.27 9.52
CA GLU A 46 11.86 22.19 9.89
C GLU A 46 12.86 22.37 8.74
N ASP A 47 13.37 21.26 8.19
CA ASP A 47 14.46 21.27 7.22
C ASP A 47 13.96 21.54 5.78
N TRP A 48 12.79 20.99 5.39
CA TRP A 48 12.30 21.04 4.01
C TRP A 48 11.47 22.29 3.70
N VAL A 49 11.20 23.12 4.71
CA VAL A 49 10.39 24.33 4.60
C VAL A 49 11.27 25.53 4.94
N SER A 50 11.32 26.54 4.06
CA SER A 50 12.06 27.76 4.32
C SER A 50 11.30 28.70 5.26
N GLU A 51 11.98 29.73 5.79
CA GLU A 51 11.40 30.70 6.73
C GLU A 51 10.12 31.40 6.22
N ASN A 52 9.93 31.49 4.91
CA ASN A 52 8.75 32.05 4.27
C ASN A 52 7.63 31.03 4.00
N GLY A 53 7.75 29.80 4.53
CA GLY A 53 6.75 28.74 4.39
C GLY A 53 6.73 28.04 3.02
N ARG A 54 7.79 28.18 2.20
CA ARG A 54 7.92 27.55 0.86
C ARG A 54 8.86 26.34 0.89
N PRO A 55 8.94 25.54 -0.19
CA PRO A 55 9.95 24.48 -0.31
C PRO A 55 11.38 25.02 -0.16
N ASN A 56 12.17 24.42 0.72
CA ASN A 56 13.58 24.76 0.92
C ASN A 56 14.47 24.09 -0.13
N LEU A 57 14.35 24.53 -1.39
CA LEU A 57 15.06 23.90 -2.52
C LEU A 57 16.59 23.92 -2.36
N HIS A 58 17.14 24.95 -1.73
CA HIS A 58 18.58 25.02 -1.43
C HIS A 58 19.05 23.89 -0.51
N PHE A 59 18.24 23.55 0.51
CA PHE A 59 18.54 22.44 1.40
C PHE A 59 18.59 21.11 0.65
N PHE A 60 17.61 20.85 -0.22
CA PHE A 60 17.59 19.62 -1.04
C PHE A 60 18.79 19.53 -1.99
N ALA A 61 19.09 20.60 -2.74
CA ALA A 61 20.24 20.62 -3.63
C ALA A 61 21.57 20.42 -2.88
N THR A 62 21.68 20.93 -1.65
CA THR A 62 22.90 20.83 -0.84
C THR A 62 23.08 19.44 -0.23
N HIS A 63 22.03 18.84 0.33
CA HIS A 63 22.13 17.59 1.11
C HIS A 63 21.83 16.33 0.29
N PHE A 64 20.96 16.45 -0.72
CA PHE A 64 20.46 15.33 -1.51
C PHE A 64 20.67 15.53 -3.02
N GLY A 65 21.43 16.55 -3.43
CA GLY A 65 21.58 16.94 -4.83
C GLY A 65 22.05 15.85 -5.79
N LYS A 66 22.77 14.84 -5.28
CA LYS A 66 23.29 13.72 -6.08
C LYS A 66 22.28 12.60 -6.32
N SER A 67 21.17 12.55 -5.57
CA SER A 67 20.15 11.52 -5.73
C SER A 67 19.58 11.55 -7.14
N ARG A 68 19.44 10.37 -7.74
CA ARG A 68 18.78 10.17 -9.04
C ARG A 68 17.30 9.95 -8.80
N VAL A 69 16.46 10.80 -9.37
CA VAL A 69 15.03 10.83 -9.10
C VAL A 69 14.22 10.77 -10.39
N GLN A 70 13.02 10.20 -10.29
CA GLN A 70 12.04 10.19 -11.37
C GLN A 70 11.22 11.49 -11.33
N VAL A 71 11.07 12.12 -12.48
CA VAL A 71 10.40 13.40 -12.65
C VAL A 71 9.38 13.27 -13.77
N ALA A 72 8.12 13.58 -13.47
CA ALA A 72 7.06 13.73 -14.46
C ALA A 72 7.23 15.04 -15.21
N ASP A 73 7.18 14.98 -16.54
CA ASP A 73 6.88 16.13 -17.36
C ASP A 73 5.35 16.27 -17.47
N CYS A 74 4.76 17.22 -16.75
CA CYS A 74 3.30 17.39 -16.70
C CYS A 74 2.70 17.89 -18.02
N ASP A 75 3.53 18.40 -18.93
CA ASP A 75 3.10 18.92 -20.24
C ASP A 75 3.12 17.82 -21.33
N THR A 76 3.81 16.71 -21.09
CA THR A 76 3.97 15.61 -22.06
C THR A 76 3.32 14.33 -21.55
N ARG A 77 2.27 13.88 -22.24
CA ARG A 77 1.64 12.58 -22.01
C ARG A 77 2.39 11.45 -22.72
N GLU A 78 2.61 10.35 -22.02
CA GLU A 78 3.17 9.10 -22.54
C GLU A 78 2.21 7.94 -22.18
N TYR A 79 1.52 7.41 -23.19
CA TYR A 79 0.44 6.43 -23.03
C TYR A 79 -0.70 6.92 -22.11
N THR A 80 -0.81 6.36 -20.90
CA THR A 80 -1.84 6.68 -19.89
C THR A 80 -1.30 7.51 -18.73
N ASP A 81 -0.02 7.88 -18.75
CA ASP A 81 0.64 8.64 -17.69
C ASP A 81 1.44 9.83 -18.29
N GLN A 82 2.06 10.62 -17.43
CA GLN A 82 3.03 11.65 -17.80
C GLN A 82 4.36 11.01 -18.16
N LYS A 83 5.06 11.60 -19.15
CA LYS A 83 6.40 11.17 -19.54
C LYS A 83 7.35 11.25 -18.34
N ARG A 84 8.11 10.18 -18.11
CA ARG A 84 9.09 10.09 -17.01
C ARG A 84 10.48 10.48 -17.50
N LEU A 85 11.14 11.33 -16.72
CA LEU A 85 12.52 11.76 -16.90
C LEU A 85 13.31 11.33 -15.66
N GLU A 86 14.56 10.92 -15.84
CA GLU A 86 15.46 10.66 -14.72
C GLU A 86 16.54 11.75 -14.67
N MET A 87 16.58 12.52 -13.59
CA MET A 87 17.56 13.58 -13.37
C MET A 87 18.07 13.56 -11.93
N SER A 88 19.15 14.29 -11.65
CA SER A 88 19.60 14.53 -10.28
C SER A 88 18.70 15.55 -9.58
N VAL A 89 18.63 15.51 -8.25
CA VAL A 89 17.89 16.50 -7.46
C VAL A 89 18.41 17.93 -7.73
N THR A 90 19.73 18.10 -7.92
CA THR A 90 20.29 19.42 -8.29
C THR A 90 19.75 19.91 -9.63
N GLU A 91 19.76 19.08 -10.67
CA GLU A 91 19.23 19.44 -12.00
C GLU A 91 17.74 19.76 -11.94
N PHE A 92 16.97 19.00 -11.15
CA PHE A 92 15.55 19.24 -10.95
C PHE A 92 15.28 20.60 -10.26
N VAL A 93 16.02 20.92 -9.19
CA VAL A 93 15.91 22.19 -8.47
C VAL A 93 16.26 23.39 -9.36
N GLU A 94 17.29 23.27 -10.20
CA GLU A 94 17.66 24.30 -11.17
C GLU A 94 16.53 24.56 -12.18
N GLN A 95 15.95 23.50 -12.75
CA GLN A 95 14.84 23.60 -13.70
C GLN A 95 13.57 24.18 -13.07
N TRP A 96 13.23 23.77 -11.84
CA TRP A 96 12.13 24.36 -11.08
C TRP A 96 12.31 25.87 -10.93
N THR A 97 13.51 26.32 -10.56
CA THR A 97 13.79 27.74 -10.33
C THR A 97 13.66 28.58 -11.61
N ASN A 98 13.99 28.01 -12.77
CA ASN A 98 13.93 28.69 -14.06
C ASN A 98 12.51 28.78 -14.65
N ASN A 99 11.55 27.98 -14.16
CA ASN A 99 10.18 27.85 -14.70
C ASN A 99 10.13 27.48 -16.19
N ASP A 100 11.06 26.65 -16.66
CA ASP A 100 11.14 26.25 -18.08
C ASP A 100 10.02 25.27 -18.49
N SER A 101 9.56 24.43 -17.56
CA SER A 101 8.49 23.43 -17.76
C SER A 101 7.83 23.05 -16.43
N VAL A 102 6.62 22.47 -16.48
CA VAL A 102 5.91 22.00 -15.28
C VAL A 102 6.40 20.60 -14.93
N LEU A 103 7.48 20.54 -14.15
CA LEU A 103 8.06 19.28 -13.69
C LEU A 103 7.57 18.86 -12.31
N TYR A 104 7.40 17.56 -12.11
CA TYR A 104 6.95 16.98 -10.85
C TYR A 104 7.81 15.79 -10.44
N LEU A 105 8.70 15.97 -9.47
CA LEU A 105 9.44 14.87 -8.86
C LEU A 105 8.46 13.96 -8.13
N LYS A 106 8.39 12.71 -8.55
CA LYS A 106 7.50 11.68 -8.01
C LYS A 106 8.26 10.39 -7.74
N ASP A 107 7.68 9.60 -6.86
CA ASP A 107 8.11 8.24 -6.53
C ASP A 107 9.56 8.15 -6.03
N TRP A 108 10.01 9.20 -5.32
CA TRP A 108 11.33 9.19 -4.69
C TRP A 108 11.28 8.39 -3.38
N HIS A 109 11.92 7.22 -3.38
CA HIS A 109 12.10 6.31 -2.25
C HIS A 109 13.07 6.87 -1.18
N PHE A 110 12.77 8.07 -0.68
CA PHE A 110 13.65 8.86 0.19
C PHE A 110 13.99 8.13 1.49
N VAL A 111 13.02 7.44 2.09
CA VAL A 111 13.22 6.71 3.36
C VAL A 111 14.23 5.58 3.18
N LYS A 112 14.14 4.86 2.06
CA LYS A 112 15.09 3.80 1.71
C LYS A 112 16.48 4.34 1.44
N GLU A 113 16.58 5.47 0.74
CA GLU A 113 17.86 6.08 0.36
C GLU A 113 18.58 6.74 1.55
N TYR A 114 17.81 7.36 2.47
CA TYR A 114 18.32 8.13 3.60
C TYR A 114 17.72 7.69 4.95
N PRO A 115 17.91 6.43 5.37
CA PRO A 115 17.31 5.89 6.60
C PRO A 115 17.75 6.63 7.87
N ASP A 116 19.00 7.11 7.93
CA ASP A 116 19.55 7.82 9.09
C ASP A 116 19.03 9.26 9.24
N TYR A 117 18.47 9.86 8.19
CA TYR A 117 17.98 11.24 8.23
C TYR A 117 16.71 11.36 9.09
N THR A 118 15.85 10.34 9.07
CA THR A 118 14.54 10.30 9.73
C THR A 118 13.74 11.60 9.52
N ALA A 119 13.17 11.76 8.31
CA ALA A 119 12.41 12.95 7.95
C ALA A 119 11.11 13.10 8.74
N TYR A 120 10.50 11.98 9.13
CA TYR A 120 9.24 11.89 9.86
C TYR A 120 9.18 10.53 10.56
N GLN A 121 8.20 10.37 11.45
CA GLN A 121 7.77 9.07 11.95
C GLN A 121 6.35 8.80 11.43
N THR A 122 6.08 7.58 10.99
CA THR A 122 4.74 7.21 10.53
C THR A 122 3.76 7.37 11.70
N PRO A 123 2.69 8.18 11.55
CA PRO A 123 1.70 8.33 12.61
C PRO A 123 1.04 7.00 12.98
N GLN A 124 0.66 6.85 14.25
CA GLN A 124 0.05 5.63 14.79
C GLN A 124 -1.15 5.15 13.96
N LEU A 125 -1.96 6.09 13.43
CA LEU A 125 -3.14 5.78 12.60
C LEU A 125 -2.81 4.98 11.33
N PHE A 126 -1.59 5.10 10.82
CA PHE A 126 -1.14 4.48 9.58
C PHE A 126 -0.07 3.41 9.78
N SER A 127 0.16 2.99 11.03
CA SER A 127 1.26 2.08 11.36
C SER A 127 0.92 0.61 11.09
N ASP A 128 -0.36 0.26 10.96
CA ASP A 128 -0.81 -1.07 10.51
C ASP A 128 -0.59 -1.22 8.99
N ASP A 129 0.67 -1.09 8.57
CA ASP A 129 1.14 -1.03 7.19
C ASP A 129 1.86 -2.32 6.82
N TRP A 130 1.09 -3.33 6.44
CA TRP A 130 1.64 -4.66 6.17
C TRP A 130 2.56 -4.65 4.95
N LEU A 131 2.28 -3.80 3.97
CA LEU A 131 3.05 -3.73 2.74
C LEU A 131 4.48 -3.29 3.03
N ASN A 132 4.65 -2.19 3.75
CA ASN A 132 5.99 -1.67 3.98
C ASN A 132 6.74 -2.42 5.08
N ILE A 133 6.05 -2.92 6.13
CA ILE A 133 6.68 -3.82 7.13
C ILE A 133 7.24 -5.08 6.43
N TYR A 134 6.51 -5.61 5.44
CA TYR A 134 6.99 -6.74 4.65
C TYR A 134 8.22 -6.37 3.81
N LEU A 135 8.16 -5.26 3.07
CA LEU A 135 9.24 -4.83 2.17
C LEU A 135 10.52 -4.38 2.89
N ASP A 136 10.44 -4.07 4.18
CA ASP A 136 11.61 -3.85 5.02
C ASP A 136 12.40 -5.14 5.29
N SER A 137 11.73 -6.31 5.21
CA SER A 137 12.32 -7.62 5.47
C SER A 137 12.53 -8.48 4.23
N TYR A 138 11.71 -8.30 3.20
CA TYR A 138 11.60 -9.18 2.03
C TYR A 138 11.48 -8.40 0.72
N GLN A 139 11.86 -9.03 -0.39
CA GLN A 139 11.57 -8.52 -1.72
C GLN A 139 10.35 -9.24 -2.32
N MET A 140 9.59 -8.55 -3.17
CA MET A 140 8.61 -9.22 -4.05
C MET A 140 9.36 -9.86 -5.21
N HIS A 141 8.79 -10.91 -5.82
CA HIS A 141 9.39 -11.62 -6.96
C HIS A 141 10.73 -12.32 -6.61
N GLU A 142 10.93 -12.73 -5.35
CA GLU A 142 12.04 -13.62 -4.97
C GLU A 142 11.78 -15.01 -5.55
N ASP A 143 12.09 -15.18 -6.84
CA ASP A 143 12.11 -16.51 -7.44
C ASP A 143 13.33 -17.28 -6.91
N ARG A 144 13.08 -18.44 -6.30
CA ARG A 144 14.09 -19.27 -5.64
C ARG A 144 15.07 -19.92 -6.63
N ASP A 145 14.67 -20.09 -7.90
CA ASP A 145 15.44 -20.93 -8.82
C ASP A 145 15.87 -20.29 -10.16
N ASN A 146 15.29 -19.18 -10.65
CA ASN A 146 15.65 -18.72 -12.02
C ASN A 146 15.55 -17.23 -12.38
N PHE A 147 15.46 -16.29 -11.44
CA PHE A 147 15.56 -14.87 -11.83
C PHE A 147 17.02 -14.40 -11.91
N HIS A 148 17.52 -14.26 -13.14
CA HIS A 148 18.73 -13.48 -13.39
C HIS A 148 18.56 -12.10 -12.74
N LYS A 149 19.50 -11.76 -11.86
CA LYS A 149 19.57 -10.55 -11.02
C LYS A 149 19.52 -9.20 -11.77
N TYR A 150 19.38 -9.22 -13.10
CA TYR A 150 19.51 -8.06 -13.98
C TYR A 150 18.19 -7.54 -14.58
N ASP A 151 17.05 -8.23 -14.39
CA ASP A 151 15.73 -7.80 -14.91
C ASP A 151 14.69 -7.51 -13.82
N GLN A 152 15.09 -7.33 -12.56
CA GLN A 152 14.14 -7.21 -11.44
C GLN A 152 13.55 -5.79 -11.33
N ILE A 153 12.23 -5.70 -11.52
CA ILE A 153 11.40 -4.58 -11.02
C ILE A 153 11.34 -4.73 -9.49
N SER A 154 12.37 -4.25 -8.79
CA SER A 154 12.39 -4.26 -7.33
C SER A 154 11.72 -3.00 -6.78
N CYS A 155 10.45 -3.10 -6.41
CA CYS A 155 9.79 -2.06 -5.62
C CYS A 155 10.42 -2.05 -4.21
N SER A 156 11.26 -1.06 -3.92
CA SER A 156 12.11 -1.06 -2.71
C SER A 156 11.35 -0.74 -1.42
N ASP A 157 10.30 0.08 -1.51
CA ASP A 157 9.25 0.35 -0.53
C ASP A 157 8.09 1.08 -1.26
N TYR A 158 7.01 1.38 -0.55
CA TYR A 158 5.91 2.24 -1.01
C TYR A 158 5.80 3.49 -0.14
N ARG A 159 6.96 4.13 0.08
CA ARG A 159 7.12 5.35 0.87
C ARG A 159 7.82 6.41 0.01
N PHE A 160 7.05 7.38 -0.46
CA PHE A 160 7.49 8.32 -1.48
C PHE A 160 7.55 9.75 -0.99
N VAL A 161 8.51 10.51 -1.50
CA VAL A 161 8.53 11.98 -1.44
C VAL A 161 8.16 12.52 -2.81
N TYR A 162 7.17 13.42 -2.86
CA TYR A 162 6.77 14.13 -4.07
C TYR A 162 7.06 15.63 -3.91
N MET A 163 7.61 16.25 -4.95
CA MET A 163 7.97 17.66 -4.94
C MET A 163 7.70 18.28 -6.31
N GLY A 164 6.92 19.36 -6.37
CA GLY A 164 6.61 19.99 -7.65
C GLY A 164 6.22 21.45 -7.53
N GLY A 165 6.53 22.21 -8.57
CA GLY A 165 6.16 23.62 -8.68
C GLY A 165 4.65 23.79 -8.83
N LYS A 166 4.16 24.99 -8.52
CA LYS A 166 2.76 25.35 -8.77
C LYS A 166 2.33 24.99 -10.20
N GLY A 167 1.19 24.32 -10.32
CA GLY A 167 0.65 23.87 -11.61
C GLY A 167 0.99 22.42 -11.95
N SER A 168 1.96 21.81 -11.28
CA SER A 168 2.17 20.36 -11.37
C SER A 168 0.96 19.58 -10.85
N TRP A 169 0.71 18.42 -11.42
CA TRP A 169 -0.51 17.66 -11.17
C TRP A 169 -0.32 16.18 -11.46
N THR A 170 -1.20 15.35 -10.88
CA THR A 170 -1.28 13.91 -11.17
C THR A 170 -2.60 13.62 -11.88
N PRO A 171 -2.59 12.90 -13.02
CA PRO A 171 -3.79 12.43 -13.73
C PRO A 171 -4.77 11.62 -12.87
N LEU A 172 -6.00 11.47 -13.36
CA LEU A 172 -7.01 10.68 -12.67
C LEU A 172 -6.57 9.21 -12.60
N HIS A 173 -6.43 8.69 -11.37
CA HIS A 173 -6.03 7.31 -11.13
C HIS A 173 -6.64 6.80 -9.82
N ALA A 174 -6.60 5.49 -9.62
CA ALA A 174 -6.78 4.90 -8.30
C ALA A 174 -5.49 4.13 -7.97
N ASP A 175 -5.10 4.16 -6.70
CA ASP A 175 -3.79 3.70 -6.26
C ASP A 175 -3.46 2.26 -6.67
N VAL A 176 -2.16 2.01 -6.81
CA VAL A 176 -1.55 0.69 -7.04
C VAL A 176 -2.05 -0.32 -6.01
N PHE A 177 -2.21 -1.58 -6.43
CA PHE A 177 -2.85 -2.64 -5.65
C PHE A 177 -4.28 -2.38 -5.16
N ARG A 178 -4.91 -1.26 -5.54
CA ARG A 178 -6.07 -0.70 -4.80
C ARG A 178 -5.77 -0.58 -3.31
N SER A 179 -4.51 -0.30 -2.98
CA SER A 179 -4.06 -0.03 -1.62
C SER A 179 -4.80 1.15 -1.00
N TYR A 180 -4.65 1.28 0.31
CA TYR A 180 -4.85 2.57 0.95
C TYR A 180 -3.65 3.46 0.68
N SER A 181 -3.86 4.77 0.67
CA SER A 181 -2.78 5.74 0.63
C SER A 181 -3.01 6.87 1.63
N TRP A 182 -1.92 7.43 2.15
CA TRP A 182 -1.95 8.67 2.89
C TRP A 182 -0.92 9.62 2.30
N SER A 183 -1.27 10.91 2.21
CA SER A 183 -0.36 11.96 1.74
C SER A 183 -0.32 13.08 2.77
N ALA A 184 0.82 13.26 3.43
CA ALA A 184 1.08 14.37 4.33
C ALA A 184 1.68 15.53 3.53
N ASN A 185 0.98 16.67 3.53
CA ASN A 185 1.41 17.85 2.81
C ASN A 185 2.37 18.67 3.68
N VAL A 186 3.67 18.57 3.42
CA VAL A 186 4.70 19.25 4.25
C VAL A 186 4.71 20.75 3.98
N CYS A 187 4.49 21.17 2.73
CA CYS A 187 4.48 22.57 2.31
C CYS A 187 3.61 22.75 1.05
N GLY A 188 3.04 23.94 0.84
CA GLY A 188 2.19 24.25 -0.30
C GLY A 188 0.72 23.85 -0.12
N LYS A 189 -0.06 23.86 -1.20
CA LYS A 189 -1.48 23.52 -1.18
C LYS A 189 -1.83 22.58 -2.31
N LYS A 190 -2.62 21.54 -2.03
CA LYS A 190 -3.10 20.59 -3.03
C LYS A 190 -4.61 20.66 -3.15
N ARG A 191 -5.11 20.67 -4.39
CA ARG A 191 -6.53 20.47 -4.70
C ARG A 191 -6.73 19.02 -5.09
N TRP A 192 -7.64 18.36 -4.40
CA TRP A 192 -8.00 16.98 -4.67
C TRP A 192 -9.44 16.88 -5.16
N LEU A 193 -9.64 16.02 -6.16
CA LEU A 193 -10.94 15.65 -6.70
C LEU A 193 -11.06 14.14 -6.57
N PHE A 194 -12.14 13.67 -5.96
CA PHE A 194 -12.36 12.26 -5.65
C PHE A 194 -13.65 11.76 -6.29
N LEU A 195 -13.57 10.61 -6.94
CA LEU A 195 -14.69 9.85 -7.45
C LEU A 195 -14.85 8.55 -6.65
N PRO A 196 -16.03 8.31 -6.05
CA PRO A 196 -16.29 7.08 -5.31
C PRO A 196 -16.12 5.81 -6.18
N PRO A 197 -15.61 4.70 -5.63
CA PRO A 197 -15.36 3.46 -6.36
C PRO A 197 -16.58 2.92 -7.12
N LEU A 198 -17.79 3.10 -6.56
CA LEU A 198 -19.06 2.70 -7.19
C LEU A 198 -19.32 3.37 -8.54
N GLN A 199 -18.69 4.53 -8.79
CA GLN A 199 -18.82 5.31 -10.01
C GLN A 199 -17.63 5.14 -10.96
N SER A 200 -16.61 4.34 -10.60
CA SER A 200 -15.40 4.11 -11.41
C SER A 200 -15.70 3.76 -12.87
N HIS A 201 -16.66 2.85 -13.10
CA HIS A 201 -17.11 2.45 -14.44
C HIS A 201 -17.65 3.57 -15.35
N LEU A 202 -17.84 4.79 -14.82
CA LEU A 202 -18.27 5.97 -15.57
C LEU A 202 -17.10 6.78 -16.16
N VAL A 203 -15.88 6.56 -15.68
CA VAL A 203 -14.64 7.24 -16.15
C VAL A 203 -13.74 6.35 -17.00
N TYR A 204 -14.21 5.17 -17.41
CA TYR A 204 -13.52 4.29 -18.36
C TYR A 204 -14.13 4.36 -19.75
N ASP A 205 -13.28 4.27 -20.77
CA ASP A 205 -13.69 4.21 -22.16
C ASP A 205 -14.54 2.96 -22.42
N ARG A 206 -15.70 3.14 -23.04
CA ARG A 206 -16.63 2.06 -23.39
C ARG A 206 -16.50 1.57 -24.84
N GLN A 207 -15.64 2.20 -25.64
CA GLN A 207 -15.54 1.99 -27.09
C GLN A 207 -14.30 1.20 -27.51
N VAL A 208 -13.31 1.02 -26.64
CA VAL A 208 -12.02 0.40 -26.98
C VAL A 208 -11.83 -0.90 -26.18
N TYR A 209 -11.21 -1.91 -26.81
CA TYR A 209 -10.81 -3.16 -26.14
C TYR A 209 -9.90 -2.90 -24.93
N MET A 210 -9.00 -1.91 -25.03
CA MET A 210 -8.23 -1.36 -23.92
C MET A 210 -9.06 -0.30 -23.18
N LYS A 211 -9.55 -0.64 -21.99
CA LYS A 211 -10.36 0.22 -21.12
C LYS A 211 -9.50 1.31 -20.47
N ASN A 212 -9.20 2.37 -21.20
CA ASN A 212 -8.45 3.50 -20.65
C ASN A 212 -9.35 4.35 -19.75
N CYS A 213 -8.81 4.75 -18.59
CA CYS A 213 -9.42 5.77 -17.75
C CYS A 213 -9.26 7.15 -18.40
N ILE A 214 -10.18 8.08 -18.11
CA ILE A 214 -9.98 9.51 -18.39
C ILE A 214 -8.64 9.94 -17.78
N TYR A 215 -7.83 10.68 -18.54
CA TYR A 215 -6.53 11.19 -18.08
C TYR A 215 -6.68 12.52 -17.34
N ASP A 216 -7.28 13.52 -18.00
CA ASP A 216 -7.68 14.79 -17.39
C ASP A 216 -9.19 15.00 -17.47
N ILE A 217 -9.87 15.08 -16.32
CA ILE A 217 -11.32 15.30 -16.24
C ILE A 217 -11.77 16.71 -16.63
N PHE A 218 -10.85 17.65 -16.86
CA PHE A 218 -11.17 18.99 -17.32
C PHE A 218 -10.98 19.17 -18.83
N GLU A 219 -10.06 18.43 -19.44
CA GLU A 219 -9.72 18.59 -20.86
C GLU A 219 -10.25 17.46 -21.76
N GLU A 220 -10.33 16.22 -21.27
CA GLU A 220 -10.56 15.03 -22.12
C GLU A 220 -12.00 14.48 -22.08
N VAL A 221 -12.92 15.18 -21.42
CA VAL A 221 -14.30 14.70 -21.27
C VAL A 221 -15.06 14.75 -22.60
N ASN A 222 -15.16 13.60 -23.23
CA ASN A 222 -15.89 13.38 -24.47
C ASN A 222 -17.11 12.48 -24.24
N GLU A 223 -18.33 12.98 -24.50
CA GLU A 223 -19.58 12.24 -24.25
C GLU A 223 -19.72 10.94 -25.07
N THR A 224 -19.05 10.85 -26.21
CA THR A 224 -19.05 9.64 -27.04
C THR A 224 -18.18 8.56 -26.41
N LYS A 225 -16.97 8.91 -25.94
CA LYS A 225 -16.05 7.97 -25.29
C LYS A 225 -16.46 7.62 -23.85
N PHE A 226 -16.91 8.63 -23.11
CA PHE A 226 -17.27 8.54 -21.69
C PHE A 226 -18.74 8.97 -21.48
N PRO A 227 -19.73 8.23 -22.01
CA PRO A 227 -21.14 8.60 -21.94
C PRO A 227 -21.68 8.63 -20.51
N GLY A 228 -20.99 7.96 -19.57
CA GLY A 228 -21.33 7.95 -18.16
C GLY A 228 -20.85 9.18 -17.38
N PHE A 229 -19.90 9.95 -17.90
CA PHE A 229 -19.18 10.96 -17.12
C PHE A 229 -20.10 12.02 -16.51
N LYS A 230 -21.12 12.49 -17.24
CA LYS A 230 -22.07 13.50 -16.73
C LYS A 230 -22.89 13.05 -15.53
N LYS A 231 -22.90 11.75 -15.21
CA LYS A 231 -23.60 11.18 -14.04
C LYS A 231 -22.69 11.06 -12.82
N THR A 232 -21.41 11.39 -12.97
CA THR A 232 -20.43 11.30 -11.89
C THR A 232 -20.66 12.40 -10.86
N THR A 233 -20.52 12.03 -9.60
CA THR A 233 -20.55 12.95 -8.47
C THR A 233 -19.22 12.87 -7.74
N TRP A 234 -18.66 14.03 -7.43
CA TRP A 234 -17.28 14.16 -6.94
C TRP A 234 -17.24 14.80 -5.56
N LEU A 235 -16.24 14.41 -4.78
CA LEU A 235 -15.83 15.16 -3.59
C LEU A 235 -14.64 16.03 -3.94
N GLU A 236 -14.56 17.20 -3.32
CA GLU A 236 -13.45 18.13 -3.49
C GLU A 236 -12.91 18.58 -2.14
N CYS A 237 -11.59 18.72 -2.05
CA CYS A 237 -10.96 19.41 -0.94
C CYS A 237 -9.70 20.17 -1.37
N ILE A 238 -9.37 21.19 -0.58
CA ILE A 238 -8.04 21.77 -0.52
C ILE A 238 -7.37 21.20 0.71
N GLN A 239 -6.19 20.62 0.52
CA GLN A 239 -5.29 20.15 1.56
C GLN A 239 -4.27 21.25 1.85
N GLU A 240 -4.20 21.66 3.12
CA GLU A 240 -3.33 22.71 3.63
C GLU A 240 -1.99 22.14 4.15
N PRO A 241 -0.96 22.98 4.37
CA PRO A 241 0.29 22.53 4.98
C PRO A 241 0.08 21.92 6.37
N GLY A 242 0.69 20.74 6.60
CA GLY A 242 0.61 19.98 7.85
C GLY A 242 -0.55 18.98 7.91
N GLU A 243 -1.51 19.06 6.99
CA GLU A 243 -2.61 18.10 6.91
C GLU A 243 -2.18 16.80 6.20
N ILE A 244 -2.74 15.69 6.65
CA ILE A 244 -2.63 14.37 6.02
C ILE A 244 -3.98 14.02 5.39
N ILE A 245 -3.99 13.65 4.12
CA ILE A 245 -5.19 13.10 3.47
C ILE A 245 -5.10 11.58 3.41
N PHE A 246 -6.14 10.90 3.86
CA PHE A 246 -6.35 9.46 3.70
C PHE A 246 -7.17 9.19 2.45
N VAL A 247 -6.61 8.38 1.55
CA VAL A 247 -7.20 7.90 0.30
C VAL A 247 -7.56 6.41 0.47
N PRO A 248 -8.87 6.07 0.47
CA PRO A 248 -9.29 4.69 0.61
C PRO A 248 -9.20 3.91 -0.71
N SER A 249 -9.28 2.59 -0.62
CA SER A 249 -9.15 1.66 -1.76
C SER A 249 -10.16 1.95 -2.87
N GLY A 250 -9.66 2.02 -4.10
CA GLY A 250 -10.47 2.18 -5.31
C GLY A 250 -11.08 3.55 -5.53
N TRP A 251 -10.76 4.55 -4.70
CA TRP A 251 -11.17 5.92 -4.94
C TRP A 251 -10.31 6.53 -6.04
N HIS A 252 -10.93 6.79 -7.19
CA HIS A 252 -10.25 7.52 -8.27
C HIS A 252 -10.07 8.97 -7.84
N HIS A 253 -8.87 9.51 -8.04
CA HIS A 253 -8.56 10.86 -7.64
C HIS A 253 -7.59 11.54 -8.60
N GLN A 254 -7.76 12.86 -8.75
CA GLN A 254 -6.90 13.74 -9.53
C GLN A 254 -6.45 14.89 -8.65
N VAL A 255 -5.16 15.24 -8.72
CA VAL A 255 -4.52 16.12 -7.73
C VAL A 255 -3.76 17.23 -8.44
N TYR A 256 -3.97 18.47 -8.01
CA TYR A 256 -3.26 19.64 -8.52
C TYR A 256 -2.51 20.35 -7.39
N ASN A 257 -1.24 20.68 -7.62
CA ASN A 257 -0.46 21.53 -6.72
C ASN A 257 -0.80 22.99 -7.03
N LEU A 258 -1.54 23.64 -6.13
CA LEU A 258 -1.97 25.04 -6.26
C LEU A 258 -0.84 26.03 -5.91
N GLU A 259 0.17 25.54 -5.19
CA GLU A 259 1.38 26.25 -4.78
C GLU A 259 2.58 25.30 -4.93
N ASP A 260 3.79 25.82 -4.82
CA ASP A 260 5.01 25.01 -4.75
C ASP A 260 4.92 24.07 -3.54
N THR A 261 5.04 22.76 -3.79
CA THR A 261 4.59 21.75 -2.83
C THR A 261 5.63 20.65 -2.60
N ILE A 262 5.70 20.18 -1.35
CA ILE A 262 6.39 18.95 -0.95
C ILE A 262 5.40 18.09 -0.15
N SER A 263 5.30 16.80 -0.46
CA SER A 263 4.51 15.85 0.32
C SER A 263 5.23 14.52 0.55
N ILE A 264 4.87 13.85 1.64
CA ILE A 264 5.27 12.47 1.95
C ILE A 264 4.04 11.59 1.75
N ASN A 265 4.20 10.50 1.01
CA ASN A 265 3.12 9.67 0.54
C ASN A 265 3.43 8.20 0.82
N HIS A 266 2.47 7.47 1.38
CA HIS A 266 2.59 6.02 1.55
C HIS A 266 1.45 5.32 0.83
N ASN A 267 1.72 4.13 0.33
CA ASN A 267 0.68 3.15 0.04
C ASN A 267 0.81 1.99 1.03
N TRP A 268 -0.30 1.50 1.55
CA TRP A 268 -0.30 0.38 2.49
C TRP A 268 -1.47 -0.58 2.33
N LEU A 269 -1.23 -1.79 2.83
CA LEU A 269 -2.21 -2.88 2.90
C LEU A 269 -2.42 -3.27 4.37
N ASN A 270 -3.64 -3.69 4.69
CA ASN A 270 -3.95 -4.41 5.93
C ASN A 270 -5.25 -5.18 5.78
N ALA A 271 -5.71 -5.87 6.83
CA ALA A 271 -6.90 -6.70 6.80
C ALA A 271 -8.14 -6.02 6.19
N TYR A 272 -8.30 -4.71 6.31
CA TYR A 272 -9.49 -3.99 5.84
C TYR A 272 -9.56 -3.87 4.31
N ASN A 273 -8.43 -3.91 3.60
CA ASN A 273 -8.40 -3.72 2.14
C ASN A 273 -7.93 -4.93 1.32
N LEU A 274 -7.58 -6.07 1.93
CA LEU A 274 -7.08 -7.24 1.19
C LEU A 274 -8.05 -7.76 0.11
N SER A 275 -9.36 -7.59 0.29
CA SER A 275 -10.34 -7.96 -0.74
C SER A 275 -10.18 -7.13 -2.01
N TRP A 276 -9.87 -5.83 -1.89
CA TRP A 276 -9.64 -4.95 -3.03
C TRP A 276 -8.38 -5.34 -3.80
N VAL A 277 -7.33 -5.73 -3.06
CA VAL A 277 -6.08 -6.22 -3.63
C VAL A 277 -6.32 -7.52 -4.40
N TRP A 278 -6.99 -8.49 -3.77
CA TRP A 278 -7.34 -9.77 -4.39
C TRP A 278 -8.19 -9.58 -5.65
N ASP A 279 -9.24 -8.77 -5.59
CA ASP A 279 -10.14 -8.53 -6.71
C ASP A 279 -9.39 -7.89 -7.89
N LEU A 280 -8.46 -6.97 -7.63
CA LEU A 280 -7.59 -6.40 -8.67
C LEU A 280 -6.67 -7.48 -9.27
N LEU A 281 -5.90 -8.16 -8.42
CA LEU A 281 -4.91 -9.16 -8.86
C LEU A 281 -5.57 -10.27 -9.69
N TRP A 282 -6.72 -10.78 -9.23
CA TRP A 282 -7.43 -11.83 -9.94
C TRP A 282 -8.00 -11.35 -11.27
N LYS A 283 -8.55 -10.14 -11.31
CA LYS A 283 -9.06 -9.54 -12.55
C LYS A 283 -7.93 -9.30 -13.55
N ASP A 284 -6.80 -8.74 -13.10
CA ASP A 284 -5.66 -8.45 -13.97
C ASP A 284 -4.93 -9.72 -14.41
N TYR A 285 -4.93 -10.77 -13.58
CA TYR A 285 -4.50 -12.10 -13.98
C TYR A 285 -5.35 -12.63 -15.13
N LYS A 286 -6.68 -12.52 -15.04
CA LYS A 286 -7.60 -12.99 -16.09
C LYS A 286 -7.50 -12.18 -17.37
N ASP A 287 -7.39 -10.85 -17.26
CA ASP A 287 -7.15 -9.99 -18.42
C ASP A 287 -5.80 -10.33 -19.09
N THR A 288 -4.77 -10.63 -18.30
CA THR A 288 -3.47 -11.08 -18.79
C THR A 288 -3.59 -12.40 -19.52
N GLU A 289 -4.19 -13.41 -18.89
CA GLU A 289 -4.44 -14.75 -19.45
C GLU A 289 -5.16 -14.65 -20.81
N GLU A 290 -6.25 -13.88 -20.87
CA GLU A 290 -7.02 -13.69 -22.11
C GLU A 290 -6.20 -12.97 -23.19
N SER A 291 -5.37 -11.99 -22.81
CA SER A 291 -4.59 -11.18 -23.76
C SER A 291 -3.47 -11.93 -24.47
N ILE A 292 -2.99 -13.03 -23.88
CA ILE A 292 -1.90 -13.85 -24.43
C ILE A 292 -2.36 -15.27 -24.80
N GLU A 293 -3.67 -15.52 -24.83
CA GLU A 293 -4.23 -16.84 -25.07
C GLU A 293 -3.75 -17.48 -26.39
N ASP A 294 -3.43 -16.65 -27.40
CA ASP A 294 -2.94 -17.08 -28.71
C ASP A 294 -1.59 -17.81 -28.67
N ILE A 295 -0.81 -17.63 -27.61
CA ILE A 295 0.49 -18.30 -27.44
C ILE A 295 0.42 -19.54 -26.52
N ARG A 296 -0.76 -19.92 -26.01
CA ARG A 296 -0.92 -21.02 -25.03
C ARG A 296 -0.33 -22.35 -25.52
N ASP A 297 -0.60 -22.71 -26.78
CA ASP A 297 -0.16 -24.00 -27.35
C ASP A 297 1.30 -24.01 -27.83
N ILE A 298 1.98 -22.85 -27.85
CA ILE A 298 3.37 -22.72 -28.32
C ILE A 298 4.35 -22.36 -27.20
N CYS A 299 3.86 -22.11 -25.98
CA CYS A 299 4.68 -21.85 -24.81
C CYS A 299 4.77 -23.10 -23.93
N ASP A 300 5.98 -23.40 -23.45
CA ASP A 300 6.22 -24.53 -22.53
C ASP A 300 5.60 -24.30 -21.13
N ASP A 301 5.53 -23.05 -20.68
CA ASP A 301 4.99 -22.67 -19.36
C ASP A 301 4.17 -21.37 -19.44
N PHE A 302 2.92 -21.53 -19.87
CA PHE A 302 1.98 -20.43 -20.04
C PHE A 302 1.62 -19.74 -18.71
N GLU A 303 1.53 -20.51 -17.61
CA GLU A 303 1.24 -19.98 -16.28
C GLU A 303 2.34 -19.04 -15.81
N ALA A 304 3.61 -19.43 -15.97
CA ALA A 304 4.73 -18.57 -15.62
C ALA A 304 4.74 -17.25 -16.41
N ILE A 305 4.32 -17.26 -17.69
CA ILE A 305 4.15 -16.01 -18.45
C ILE A 305 3.04 -15.16 -17.84
N CYS A 306 1.89 -15.75 -17.49
CA CYS A 306 0.79 -15.03 -16.84
C CYS A 306 1.25 -14.37 -15.54
N GLN A 307 1.93 -15.12 -14.66
CA GLN A 307 2.45 -14.59 -13.40
C GLN A 307 3.49 -13.49 -13.61
N ARG A 308 4.40 -13.62 -14.59
CA ARG A 308 5.39 -12.57 -14.92
C ARG A 308 4.75 -11.29 -15.46
N ASN A 309 3.77 -11.42 -16.34
CA ASN A 309 3.04 -10.27 -16.88
C ASN A 309 2.21 -9.58 -15.79
N LEU A 310 1.56 -10.36 -14.92
CA LEU A 310 0.85 -9.81 -13.76
C LEU A 310 1.81 -9.07 -12.82
N ALA A 311 2.95 -9.66 -12.48
CA ALA A 311 4.01 -9.02 -11.70
C ALA A 311 4.46 -7.69 -12.30
N ALA A 312 4.73 -7.67 -13.62
CA ALA A 312 5.20 -6.47 -14.30
C ALA A 312 4.15 -5.35 -14.37
N ASN A 313 2.87 -5.70 -14.53
CA ASN A 313 1.80 -4.72 -14.68
C ASN A 313 1.22 -4.23 -13.35
N THR A 314 1.07 -5.13 -12.38
CA THR A 314 0.40 -4.83 -11.11
C THR A 314 1.39 -4.63 -9.96
N GLY A 315 2.63 -5.13 -10.09
CA GLY A 315 3.70 -5.03 -9.08
C GLY A 315 3.81 -6.25 -8.15
N MET A 316 2.85 -7.19 -8.23
CA MET A 316 2.76 -8.40 -7.40
C MET A 316 2.04 -9.47 -8.20
N ASN A 317 2.52 -10.72 -8.18
CA ASN A 317 1.82 -11.84 -8.79
C ASN A 317 1.00 -12.64 -7.75
N LEU A 318 0.27 -13.67 -8.17
CA LEU A 318 -0.59 -14.43 -7.24
C LEU A 318 0.24 -15.23 -6.21
N ASN A 319 1.44 -15.67 -6.59
CA ASN A 319 2.36 -16.38 -5.70
C ASN A 319 2.93 -15.44 -4.61
N ASP A 320 3.36 -14.23 -4.99
CA ASP A 320 3.80 -13.21 -4.03
C ASP A 320 2.69 -12.88 -3.02
N PHE A 321 1.46 -12.68 -3.51
CA PHE A 321 0.32 -12.40 -2.66
C PHE A 321 0.04 -13.58 -1.70
N PHE A 322 0.15 -14.81 -2.17
CA PHE A 322 0.00 -15.99 -1.33
C PHE A 322 1.09 -16.10 -0.24
N ILE A 323 2.36 -15.86 -0.59
CA ILE A 323 3.50 -15.87 0.35
C ILE A 323 3.33 -14.75 1.38
N PHE A 324 2.97 -13.55 0.93
CA PHE A 324 2.67 -12.40 1.78
C PHE A 324 1.60 -12.76 2.83
N MET A 325 0.47 -13.32 2.39
CA MET A 325 -0.63 -13.73 3.26
C MET A 325 -0.25 -14.86 4.21
N SER A 326 0.58 -15.80 3.76
CA SER A 326 1.10 -16.90 4.59
C SER A 326 1.98 -16.37 5.73
N ARG A 327 2.90 -15.43 5.43
CA ARG A 327 3.79 -14.83 6.42
C ARG A 327 3.02 -14.00 7.44
N PHE A 328 2.07 -13.17 7.00
CA PHE A 328 1.22 -12.42 7.93
C PHE A 328 0.31 -13.31 8.76
N SER A 329 -0.18 -14.43 8.23
CA SER A 329 -0.94 -15.41 9.01
C SER A 329 -0.09 -15.98 10.15
N LEU A 330 1.11 -16.48 9.82
CA LEU A 330 2.03 -17.03 10.82
C LEU A 330 2.43 -15.96 11.84
N GLY A 331 2.75 -14.75 11.40
CA GLY A 331 3.09 -13.64 12.28
C GLY A 331 1.96 -13.27 13.25
N ASN A 332 0.72 -13.17 12.77
CA ASN A 332 -0.44 -12.90 13.63
C ASN A 332 -0.65 -14.00 14.67
N MET A 333 -0.55 -15.28 14.30
CA MET A 333 -0.66 -16.42 15.23
C MET A 333 0.41 -16.37 16.32
N VAL A 334 1.63 -16.02 15.94
CA VAL A 334 2.78 -15.95 16.84
C VAL A 334 2.66 -14.79 17.83
N VAL A 335 2.25 -13.61 17.36
CA VAL A 335 2.00 -12.45 18.22
C VAL A 335 0.83 -12.74 19.17
N LEU A 336 -0.26 -13.33 18.68
CA LEU A 336 -1.45 -13.67 19.47
C LEU A 336 -1.15 -14.72 20.56
N GLN A 337 -0.38 -15.76 20.23
CA GLN A 337 0.09 -16.75 21.21
C GLN A 337 1.00 -16.11 22.26
N SER A 338 1.91 -15.24 21.83
CA SER A 338 2.83 -14.57 22.74
C SER A 338 2.12 -13.68 23.74
N TYR A 339 1.11 -12.96 23.26
CA TYR A 339 0.20 -12.17 24.08
C TYR A 339 -0.54 -13.04 25.11
N SER A 340 -1.15 -14.12 24.65
CA SER A 340 -2.01 -14.96 25.51
C SER A 340 -1.24 -15.73 26.59
N ASP A 341 -0.02 -16.18 26.30
CA ASP A 341 0.85 -16.85 27.27
C ASP A 341 1.21 -15.97 28.46
N LYS A 342 1.29 -14.65 28.26
CA LYS A 342 1.60 -13.67 29.30
C LYS A 342 0.35 -13.26 30.07
N HIS A 343 -0.76 -13.08 29.37
CA HIS A 343 -2.04 -12.68 29.96
C HIS A 343 -2.89 -13.85 30.48
N LYS A 344 -2.26 -14.95 30.94
CA LYS A 344 -2.85 -16.20 31.53
C LYS A 344 -3.93 -16.01 32.64
N ALA A 345 -4.31 -14.77 32.97
CA ALA A 345 -5.28 -14.41 33.99
C ALA A 345 -6.38 -13.42 33.53
N LEU A 346 -6.38 -12.94 32.28
CA LEU A 346 -7.46 -12.10 31.74
C LEU A 346 -8.25 -12.86 30.68
N ASN A 347 -9.57 -12.67 30.65
CA ASN A 347 -10.42 -13.03 29.52
C ASN A 347 -9.86 -12.35 28.25
N SER A 348 -9.00 -13.05 27.50
CA SER A 348 -8.26 -12.55 26.34
C SER A 348 -9.16 -12.10 25.18
N CYS A 349 -10.46 -12.37 25.26
CA CYS A 349 -11.50 -11.85 24.37
C CYS A 349 -11.77 -10.33 24.54
N SER A 350 -11.22 -9.67 25.56
CA SER A 350 -11.47 -8.23 25.84
C SER A 350 -10.38 -7.26 25.37
N SER A 351 -9.19 -7.75 24.97
CA SER A 351 -8.13 -6.88 24.46
C SER A 351 -8.43 -6.48 23.01
N ALA A 352 -8.30 -5.18 22.73
CA ALA A 352 -8.43 -4.64 21.39
C ALA A 352 -7.34 -5.20 20.45
N MET A 353 -6.13 -5.42 20.96
CA MET A 353 -5.04 -6.05 20.20
C MET A 353 -5.37 -7.49 19.81
N ALA A 354 -5.82 -8.31 20.76
CA ALA A 354 -6.19 -9.69 20.47
C ALA A 354 -7.34 -9.79 19.44
N GLN A 355 -8.35 -8.92 19.56
CA GLN A 355 -9.45 -8.83 18.60
C GLN A 355 -8.97 -8.43 17.20
N ASN A 356 -8.03 -7.49 17.10
CA ASN A 356 -7.47 -7.05 15.82
C ASN A 356 -6.65 -8.16 15.15
N LEU A 357 -5.80 -8.88 15.90
CA LEU A 357 -5.04 -10.04 15.39
C LEU A 357 -5.97 -11.17 14.90
N LEU A 358 -7.07 -11.43 15.60
CA LEU A 358 -8.09 -12.39 15.19
C LEU A 358 -8.86 -11.93 13.93
N LEU A 359 -9.14 -10.62 13.82
CA LEU A 359 -9.74 -10.03 12.61
C LEU A 359 -8.82 -10.24 11.39
N ASN A 360 -7.51 -10.05 11.56
CA ASN A 360 -6.51 -10.28 10.53
C ASN A 360 -6.56 -11.72 10.02
N LEU A 361 -6.46 -12.70 10.93
CA LEU A 361 -6.53 -14.12 10.59
C LEU A 361 -7.85 -14.51 9.92
N SER A 362 -8.97 -14.00 10.43
CA SER A 362 -10.30 -14.23 9.85
C SER A 362 -10.41 -13.68 8.43
N THR A 363 -9.83 -12.51 8.18
CA THR A 363 -9.83 -11.88 6.86
C THR A 363 -8.92 -12.60 5.88
N ILE A 364 -7.69 -12.96 6.30
CA ILE A 364 -6.78 -13.77 5.48
C ILE A 364 -7.44 -15.10 5.08
N ARG A 365 -8.06 -15.80 6.03
CA ARG A 365 -8.81 -17.03 5.76
C ARG A 365 -9.90 -16.83 4.71
N LYS A 366 -10.66 -15.73 4.75
CA LYS A 366 -11.71 -15.43 3.75
C LYS A 366 -11.09 -15.25 2.35
N ILE A 367 -9.99 -14.50 2.24
CA ILE A 367 -9.29 -14.28 0.96
C ILE A 367 -8.71 -15.59 0.41
N MET A 368 -8.15 -16.45 1.27
CA MET A 368 -7.68 -17.76 0.83
C MET A 368 -8.83 -18.64 0.33
N MET A 369 -10.00 -18.58 0.95
CA MET A 369 -11.19 -19.29 0.46
C MET A 369 -11.70 -18.77 -0.89
N THR A 370 -11.62 -17.45 -1.14
CA THR A 370 -11.95 -16.89 -2.47
C THR A 370 -10.93 -17.32 -3.51
N MET A 371 -9.64 -17.35 -3.15
CA MET A 371 -8.56 -17.84 -4.01
C MET A 371 -8.72 -19.32 -4.40
N ILE A 372 -9.08 -20.19 -3.43
CA ILE A 372 -9.43 -21.60 -3.69
C ILE A 372 -10.60 -21.70 -4.67
N SER A 373 -11.67 -20.92 -4.42
CA SER A 373 -12.89 -20.98 -5.24
C SER A 373 -12.66 -20.49 -6.67
N ALA A 374 -11.72 -19.56 -6.84
CA ALA A 374 -11.30 -19.04 -8.14
C ALA A 374 -10.39 -20.01 -8.91
N GLY A 375 -9.86 -21.05 -8.25
CA GLY A 375 -8.83 -21.93 -8.80
C GLY A 375 -7.49 -21.24 -9.00
N GLY A 376 -7.25 -20.12 -8.29
CA GLY A 376 -5.97 -19.40 -8.35
C GLY A 376 -4.90 -20.10 -7.52
N VAL A 377 -3.67 -20.12 -8.03
CA VAL A 377 -2.48 -20.75 -7.44
C VAL A 377 -2.70 -22.23 -7.12
N THR A 378 -2.38 -23.07 -8.10
CA THR A 378 -2.31 -24.52 -7.95
C THR A 378 -0.87 -24.94 -8.19
N SER A 379 -0.19 -25.43 -7.15
CA SER A 379 1.18 -25.92 -7.30
C SER A 379 1.41 -27.17 -6.46
N GLU A 380 2.26 -28.06 -6.97
CA GLU A 380 2.88 -29.14 -6.19
C GLU A 380 4.12 -28.64 -5.41
N GLU A 381 4.49 -27.37 -5.58
CA GLU A 381 5.64 -26.74 -4.94
C GLU A 381 5.36 -26.31 -3.50
N VAL A 382 6.40 -26.39 -2.67
CA VAL A 382 6.37 -25.94 -1.28
C VAL A 382 6.65 -24.44 -1.25
N TYR A 383 5.63 -23.62 -1.00
CA TYR A 383 5.79 -22.17 -0.87
C TYR A 383 6.44 -21.77 0.45
N MET A 384 6.11 -22.48 1.53
CA MET A 384 6.63 -22.17 2.85
C MET A 384 6.85 -23.43 3.69
N ASP A 385 8.10 -23.68 4.05
CA ASP A 385 8.43 -24.61 5.13
C ASP A 385 8.36 -23.85 6.46
N LEU A 386 7.49 -24.31 7.35
CA LEU A 386 7.23 -23.65 8.62
C LEU A 386 8.47 -23.66 9.50
N ARG A 387 9.27 -24.72 9.51
CA ARG A 387 10.46 -24.79 10.37
C ARG A 387 11.51 -23.80 9.89
N GLU A 388 11.81 -23.82 8.59
CA GLU A 388 12.79 -22.90 8.00
C GLU A 388 12.35 -21.44 8.19
N THR A 389 11.06 -21.15 8.00
CA THR A 389 10.51 -19.79 8.17
C THR A 389 10.65 -19.30 9.61
N LEU A 390 10.56 -20.18 10.60
CA LEU A 390 10.69 -19.78 12.00
C LEU A 390 12.13 -19.63 12.47
N GLU A 391 13.07 -20.25 11.75
CA GLU A 391 14.50 -20.06 11.94
C GLU A 391 15.03 -18.87 11.12
N ASP A 392 14.26 -18.36 10.16
CA ASP A 392 14.61 -17.21 9.31
C ASP A 392 14.70 -15.90 10.11
N PRO A 393 15.89 -15.26 10.18
CA PRO A 393 16.06 -13.97 10.84
C PRO A 393 15.23 -12.84 10.23
N GLN A 394 14.88 -12.89 8.93
CA GLN A 394 13.98 -11.89 8.31
C GLN A 394 12.56 -12.04 8.85
N PHE A 395 12.05 -13.27 8.96
CA PHE A 395 10.72 -13.54 9.51
C PHE A 395 10.62 -13.10 10.98
N LEU A 396 11.67 -13.39 11.76
CA LEU A 396 11.74 -12.98 13.16
C LEU A 396 11.75 -11.46 13.34
N ARG A 397 12.26 -10.70 12.35
CA ARG A 397 12.14 -9.23 12.33
C ARG A 397 10.72 -8.80 11.99
N LEU A 398 10.12 -9.36 10.94
CA LEU A 398 8.72 -9.12 10.56
C LEU A 398 7.78 -9.29 11.77
N VAL A 399 7.89 -10.41 12.49
CA VAL A 399 7.07 -10.69 13.69
C VAL A 399 7.28 -9.66 14.80
N ARG A 400 8.53 -9.23 15.03
CA ARG A 400 8.84 -8.21 16.03
C ARG A 400 8.23 -6.86 15.68
N ASP A 401 8.34 -6.46 14.42
CA ASP A 401 7.82 -5.19 13.94
C ASP A 401 6.29 -5.18 13.92
N MET A 402 5.66 -6.32 13.59
CA MET A 402 4.23 -6.52 13.81
C MET A 402 3.84 -6.38 15.29
N GLY A 403 4.55 -7.07 16.20
CA GLY A 403 4.27 -6.99 17.64
C GLY A 403 4.36 -5.56 18.19
N ARG A 404 5.39 -4.82 17.81
CA ARG A 404 5.57 -3.39 18.10
C ARG A 404 4.41 -2.55 17.60
N THR A 405 4.03 -2.77 16.34
CA THR A 405 2.93 -2.06 15.70
C THR A 405 1.64 -2.26 16.46
N TYR A 406 1.24 -3.49 16.74
CA TYR A 406 -0.01 -3.78 17.43
C TYR A 406 -0.02 -3.31 18.89
N ALA A 407 1.10 -3.42 19.60
CA ALA A 407 1.25 -2.84 20.93
C ALA A 407 1.06 -1.31 20.91
N MET A 408 1.72 -0.63 19.96
CA MET A 408 1.62 0.81 19.79
C MET A 408 0.19 1.26 19.44
N ILE A 409 -0.45 0.67 18.42
CA ILE A 409 -1.76 1.15 17.96
C ILE A 409 -2.87 0.91 18.99
N HIS A 410 -2.71 -0.07 19.88
CA HIS A 410 -3.66 -0.38 20.97
C HIS A 410 -3.22 0.13 22.34
N MET A 411 -2.10 0.87 22.43
CA MET A 411 -1.53 1.39 23.69
C MET A 411 -1.28 0.29 24.75
N GLU A 412 -0.86 -0.89 24.29
CA GLU A 412 -0.49 -2.02 25.14
C GLU A 412 1.06 -2.13 25.25
N GLU A 413 1.59 -2.78 26.28
CA GLU A 413 3.05 -2.89 26.48
C GLU A 413 3.74 -3.71 25.36
N GLU A 414 4.87 -3.22 24.84
CA GLU A 414 5.66 -3.95 23.84
C GLU A 414 6.33 -5.17 24.47
N ASP A 415 6.01 -6.34 23.93
CA ASP A 415 6.62 -7.58 24.36
C ASP A 415 7.84 -7.95 23.53
N GLN A 416 9.03 -7.86 24.12
CA GLN A 416 10.24 -8.44 23.53
C GLN A 416 10.20 -9.98 23.64
N VAL A 417 9.69 -10.64 22.61
CA VAL A 417 9.73 -12.11 22.51
C VAL A 417 11.04 -12.51 21.85
N SER A 418 11.81 -13.37 22.51
CA SER A 418 13.05 -13.89 21.93
C SER A 418 12.75 -14.93 20.83
N SER A 419 13.60 -15.02 19.81
CA SER A 419 13.47 -16.01 18.72
C SER A 419 13.36 -17.46 19.22
N LYS A 420 14.02 -17.76 20.34
CA LYS A 420 13.97 -19.08 20.98
C LYS A 420 12.62 -19.38 21.63
N GLU A 421 11.98 -18.37 22.22
CA GLU A 421 10.62 -18.49 22.77
C GLU A 421 9.58 -18.61 21.66
N LEU A 422 9.74 -17.88 20.54
CA LEU A 422 8.88 -17.99 19.36
C LEU A 422 8.88 -19.43 18.80
N LEU A 423 10.07 -20.03 18.64
CA LEU A 423 10.24 -21.42 18.18
C LEU A 423 9.62 -22.45 19.13
N GLN A 424 9.75 -22.28 20.45
CA GLN A 424 9.15 -23.20 21.44
C GLN A 424 7.62 -23.10 21.47
N LYS A 425 7.04 -21.91 21.36
CA LYS A 425 5.59 -21.70 21.37
C LYS A 425 4.90 -22.33 20.15
N LEU A 426 5.61 -22.43 19.04
CA LEU A 426 5.12 -23.01 17.80
C LEU A 426 5.25 -24.54 17.74
N SER A 427 6.10 -25.14 18.58
CA SER A 427 6.18 -26.61 18.71
C SER A 427 4.90 -27.25 19.26
N GLY A 428 3.98 -26.43 19.81
CA GLY A 428 2.62 -26.84 20.18
C GLY A 428 1.64 -26.92 18.99
N PHE A 429 2.00 -26.38 17.82
CA PHE A 429 1.22 -26.47 16.57
C PHE A 429 1.54 -27.79 15.85
N ALA A 430 1.39 -28.91 16.56
CA ALA A 430 1.72 -30.24 16.06
C ALA A 430 0.70 -30.71 14.99
N ASP A 431 0.71 -30.06 13.83
CA ASP A 431 0.19 -30.63 12.58
C ASP A 431 1.35 -31.39 11.89
N PRO A 432 1.14 -32.63 11.42
CA PRO A 432 2.12 -33.38 10.64
C PRO A 432 2.56 -32.71 9.31
N LYS A 433 1.84 -31.70 8.79
CA LYS A 433 2.32 -30.93 7.62
C LYS A 433 3.12 -29.70 8.03
N MET A 434 4.45 -29.82 7.99
CA MET A 434 5.39 -28.69 8.18
C MET A 434 5.50 -27.77 6.95
N GLN A 435 4.64 -27.95 5.95
CA GLN A 435 4.73 -27.29 4.65
C GLN A 435 3.37 -26.70 4.27
N ILE A 436 3.37 -25.43 3.86
CA ILE A 436 2.23 -24.76 3.24
C ILE A 436 2.51 -24.74 1.73
N CYS A 437 1.76 -25.56 0.99
CA CYS A 437 1.89 -25.67 -0.47
C CYS A 437 0.71 -25.04 -1.20
N SER A 438 -0.38 -24.75 -0.50
CA SER A 438 -1.61 -24.26 -1.12
C SER A 438 -2.40 -23.32 -0.20
N PRO A 439 -3.29 -22.48 -0.78
CA PRO A 439 -4.29 -21.73 -0.01
C PRO A 439 -5.13 -22.60 0.94
N LYS A 440 -5.36 -23.87 0.58
CA LYS A 440 -6.10 -24.82 1.42
C LYS A 440 -5.33 -25.18 2.70
N ASP A 441 -4.03 -25.46 2.59
CA ASP A 441 -3.19 -25.77 3.76
C ASP A 441 -3.16 -24.56 4.72
N LEU A 442 -3.10 -23.34 4.19
CA LEU A 442 -3.15 -22.12 5.01
C LEU A 442 -4.51 -21.95 5.74
N VAL A 443 -5.63 -22.23 5.06
CA VAL A 443 -6.96 -22.22 5.69
C VAL A 443 -7.07 -23.26 6.80
N GLU A 444 -6.56 -24.48 6.57
CA GLU A 444 -6.53 -25.56 7.57
C GLU A 444 -5.72 -25.14 8.81
N MET A 445 -4.53 -24.55 8.61
CA MET A 445 -3.70 -24.01 9.68
C MET A 445 -4.42 -22.94 10.51
N ILE A 446 -5.07 -21.96 9.85
CA ILE A 446 -5.83 -20.89 10.55
C ILE A 446 -6.99 -21.48 11.36
N ASN A 447 -7.74 -22.44 10.80
CA ASN A 447 -8.86 -23.08 11.50
C ASN A 447 -8.39 -23.86 12.74
N HIS A 448 -7.27 -24.58 12.63
CA HIS A 448 -6.70 -25.32 13.75
C HIS A 448 -6.28 -24.38 14.88
N HIS A 449 -5.59 -23.30 14.55
CA HIS A 449 -5.19 -22.28 15.52
C HIS A 449 -6.38 -21.61 16.22
N ASN A 450 -7.41 -21.20 15.47
CA ASN A 450 -8.61 -20.59 16.05
C ASN A 450 -9.36 -21.57 16.98
N THR A 451 -9.35 -22.87 16.68
CA THR A 451 -9.95 -23.89 17.55
C THR A 451 -9.19 -23.99 18.87
N PHE A 452 -7.85 -24.02 18.82
CA PHE A 452 -7.00 -24.00 20.02
C PHE A 452 -7.25 -22.76 20.89
N PHE A 453 -7.42 -21.60 20.26
CA PHE A 453 -7.76 -20.36 20.95
C PHE A 453 -9.18 -20.38 21.53
N SER A 454 -10.17 -20.92 20.82
CA SER A 454 -11.52 -21.07 21.36
C SER A 454 -11.57 -21.95 22.62
N HIS A 455 -10.64 -22.91 22.76
CA HIS A 455 -10.48 -23.73 23.96
C HIS A 455 -9.71 -23.05 25.10
N LEU A 456 -8.84 -22.09 24.79
CA LEU A 456 -8.17 -21.24 25.79
C LEU A 456 -9.06 -20.08 26.28
N LEU A 457 -10.11 -19.77 25.52
CA LEU A 457 -11.06 -18.67 25.73
C LEU A 457 -12.39 -19.09 26.39
N ALA A 458 -12.65 -20.40 26.51
CA ALA A 458 -13.84 -21.00 27.15
C ALA A 458 -13.49 -21.57 28.52
#